data_AF-A0A0W8CJX6-F1
#
_entry.id   AF-A0A0W8CJX6-F1
#
_cell.length_a   1.000
_cell.length_b   1.000
_cell.length_c   1.000
_cell.angle_alpha   90.00
_cell.angle_beta   90.00
_cell.angle_gamma   90.00
#
_symmetry.space_group_name_H-M   'P 1'
#
loop_
_entity.id
_entity.type
_entity.pdbx_description
1 polymer ?
#
loop_
_entity_poly.entity_id
_entity_poly.type
_entity_poly.pdbx_seq_one_letter_code
_entity_poly.pdbx_strand_id
1 'polypeptide(L)'
;MELLNLYTIALAQQPSPIVLGRDQFQDVFGDNIRGGMLSHLSRRHCLIHVENLSSQDDNDKMGVKARVEDTSTNGIRINGVQLKNGQSHELELEDIVTLLRIRRGEVSFVSKIALWLH
;
A
#
# COMPACT_ATOMS: atom_id res chain seq x y z
N MET A 1 20.27 -1.25 -12.55
CA MET A 1 19.69 -0.68 -11.32
C MET A 1 18.23 -0.39 -11.61
N GLU A 2 17.30 -1.18 -11.07
CA GLU A 2 15.87 -0.90 -11.23
C GLU A 2 15.50 0.29 -10.35
N LEU A 3 15.07 1.41 -10.95
CA LEU A 3 14.44 2.52 -10.23
C LEU A 3 13.12 2.02 -9.66
N LEU A 4 13.13 1.59 -8.40
CA LEU A 4 11.91 1.35 -7.65
C LEU A 4 11.26 2.73 -7.42
N ASN A 5 10.22 3.05 -8.20
CA ASN A 5 9.37 4.21 -7.96
C ASN A 5 8.70 4.02 -6.58
N LEU A 6 9.36 4.48 -5.53
CA LEU A 6 8.91 4.38 -4.14
C LEU A 6 7.91 5.50 -3.86
N TYR A 7 6.74 5.13 -3.36
CA TYR A 7 5.72 6.07 -2.90
C TYR A 7 5.61 5.96 -1.37
N THR A 8 5.85 7.07 -0.68
CA THR A 8 5.82 7.15 0.79
C THR A 8 4.53 7.82 1.23
N ILE A 9 3.81 7.18 2.16
CA ILE A 9 2.58 7.71 2.74
C ILE A 9 2.84 7.98 4.23
N ALA A 10 2.68 9.24 4.65
CA ALA A 10 2.75 9.62 6.06
C ALA A 10 1.44 9.24 6.76
N LEU A 11 1.41 8.05 7.39
CA LEU A 11 0.20 7.48 7.98
C LEU A 11 -0.45 8.36 9.06
N ALA A 12 0.36 9.02 9.90
CA ALA A 12 -0.12 9.83 11.01
C ALA A 12 -0.88 11.11 10.59
N GLN A 13 -0.76 11.53 9.33
CA GLN A 13 -1.35 12.77 8.82
C GLN A 13 -2.55 12.55 7.89
N GLN A 14 -2.89 11.30 7.60
CA GLN A 14 -3.96 10.94 6.66
C GLN A 14 -5.22 10.50 7.40
N PRO A 15 -6.42 10.88 6.92
CA PRO A 15 -7.65 10.35 7.47
C PRO A 15 -7.76 8.84 7.20
N SER A 16 -8.10 8.08 8.25
CA SER A 16 -8.35 6.64 8.15
C SER A 16 -9.80 6.37 7.68
N PRO A 17 -10.04 5.42 6.75
CA PRO A 17 -9.05 4.62 6.04
C PRO A 17 -8.45 5.36 4.83
N ILE A 18 -7.16 5.14 4.60
CA ILE A 18 -6.45 5.62 3.41
C ILE A 18 -6.83 4.72 2.24
N VAL A 19 -7.40 5.29 1.19
CA VAL A 19 -7.81 4.55 0.00
C VAL A 19 -6.67 4.52 -1.00
N LEU A 20 -6.25 3.33 -1.41
CA LEU A 20 -5.24 3.14 -2.45
C LEU A 20 -5.79 2.33 -3.60
N GLY A 21 -5.66 2.86 -4.81
CA GLY A 21 -6.06 2.19 -6.02
C GLY A 21 -5.70 3.00 -7.23
N ARG A 22 -6.30 2.65 -8.37
CA ARG A 22 -5.93 3.23 -9.67
C ARG A 22 -5.91 4.75 -9.68
N ASP A 23 -6.87 5.40 -9.02
CA ASP A 23 -7.03 6.84 -9.09
C ASP A 23 -5.86 7.55 -8.39
N GLN A 24 -5.46 7.09 -7.19
CA GLN A 24 -4.27 7.59 -6.49
C GLN A 24 -2.96 7.22 -7.21
N PHE A 25 -2.92 6.04 -7.82
CA PHE A 25 -1.73 5.57 -8.54
C PHE A 25 -1.54 6.26 -9.90
N GLN A 26 -2.61 6.76 -10.52
CA GLN A 26 -2.50 7.57 -11.73
C GLN A 26 -1.80 8.90 -11.45
N ASP A 27 -2.09 9.53 -10.31
CA ASP A 27 -1.43 10.77 -9.91
C ASP A 27 0.06 10.56 -9.59
N VAL A 28 0.42 9.39 -9.06
CA VAL A 28 1.80 9.08 -8.62
C VAL A 28 2.66 8.49 -9.75
N PHE A 29 2.08 7.66 -10.62
CA PHE A 29 2.83 6.87 -11.62
C PHE A 29 2.41 7.17 -13.07
N GLY A 30 1.58 8.19 -13.29
CA GLY A 30 0.83 8.49 -14.52
C GLY A 30 1.58 8.24 -15.82
N ASP A 31 2.77 8.82 -15.98
CA ASP A 31 3.52 8.71 -17.24
C ASP A 31 4.46 7.49 -17.31
N ASN A 32 4.79 6.91 -16.14
CA ASN A 32 5.68 5.75 -16.04
C ASN A 32 4.97 4.41 -16.29
N ILE A 33 3.64 4.39 -16.17
CA ILE A 33 2.80 3.20 -16.37
C ILE A 33 1.90 3.45 -17.58
N ARG A 34 2.20 2.83 -18.73
CA ARG A 34 1.34 2.91 -19.94
C ARG A 34 -0.11 2.60 -19.57
N GLY A 35 -1.05 3.48 -19.94
CA GLY A 35 -2.44 3.52 -19.44
C GLY A 35 -3.25 2.21 -19.48
N GLY A 36 -2.88 1.22 -20.28
CA GLY A 36 -3.49 -0.12 -20.23
C GLY A 36 -3.16 -0.91 -18.95
N MET A 37 -2.01 -0.67 -18.34
CA MET A 37 -1.53 -1.39 -17.16
C MET A 37 -2.25 -1.00 -15.87
N LEU A 38 -2.68 0.27 -15.77
CA LEU A 38 -3.49 0.75 -14.66
C LEU A 38 -4.88 0.11 -14.63
N SER A 39 -5.38 -0.43 -15.74
CA SER A 39 -6.69 -1.10 -15.78
C SER A 39 -6.78 -2.33 -14.84
N HIS A 40 -5.65 -2.95 -14.51
CA HIS A 40 -5.56 -4.06 -13.56
C HIS A 40 -5.59 -3.60 -12.09
N LEU A 41 -5.44 -2.31 -11.81
CA LEU A 41 -5.73 -1.73 -10.51
C LEU A 41 -7.22 -1.36 -10.47
N SER A 42 -7.89 -1.86 -9.44
CA SER A 42 -9.23 -1.41 -9.05
C SER A 42 -9.15 0.06 -8.61
N ARG A 43 -10.21 0.85 -8.83
CA ARG A 43 -10.25 2.26 -8.35
C ARG A 43 -10.00 2.35 -6.84
N ARG A 44 -10.58 1.43 -6.09
CA ARG A 44 -10.33 1.18 -4.66
C ARG A 44 -9.75 -0.22 -4.54
N HIS A 45 -8.42 -0.33 -4.50
CA HIS A 45 -7.73 -1.61 -4.59
C HIS A 45 -7.42 -2.17 -3.20
N CYS A 46 -7.00 -1.32 -2.27
CA CYS A 46 -6.92 -1.66 -0.87
C CYS A 46 -7.25 -0.45 0.01
N LEU A 47 -7.54 -0.72 1.27
CA LEU A 47 -7.75 0.27 2.31
C LEU A 47 -6.67 0.09 3.38
N ILE A 48 -5.99 1.16 3.78
CA ILE A 48 -5.12 1.15 4.95
C ILE A 48 -5.85 1.81 6.10
N HIS A 49 -6.17 1.02 7.11
CA HIS A 49 -6.73 1.51 8.37
C HIS A 49 -5.58 1.85 9.29
N VAL A 50 -5.59 3.07 9.83
CA VAL A 50 -4.58 3.56 10.76
C VAL A 50 -5.25 3.82 12.10
N GLU A 51 -4.65 3.30 13.17
CA GLU A 51 -5.06 3.49 14.55
C GLU A 51 -3.91 4.11 15.34
N ASN A 52 -4.18 5.26 15.97
CA ASN A 52 -3.23 5.91 16.86
C ASN A 52 -3.36 5.29 18.26
N LEU A 53 -2.31 4.61 18.72
CA LEU A 53 -2.20 4.14 20.09
C LEU A 53 -1.79 5.33 20.94
N SER A 54 -2.76 5.92 21.66
CA SER A 54 -2.46 6.91 22.70
C SER A 54 -1.69 6.20 23.81
N SER A 55 -0.42 6.58 23.98
CA SER A 55 0.44 6.13 25.07
C SER A 55 -0.19 6.55 26.40
N GLN A 56 -0.75 5.58 27.13
CA GLN A 56 -1.25 5.78 28.49
C GLN A 56 -0.12 5.74 29.54
N ASP A 57 1.12 5.43 29.13
CA ASP A 57 2.31 5.40 29.97
C ASP A 57 3.42 6.29 29.38
N ASP A 58 4.14 6.98 30.27
CA ASP A 58 5.16 8.03 30.08
C ASP A 58 6.33 7.70 29.12
N ASN A 59 6.05 7.46 27.85
CA ASN A 59 7.07 7.40 26.81
C ASN A 59 6.51 8.05 25.54
N ASP A 60 7.13 9.15 25.13
CA ASP A 60 6.82 10.08 24.03
C ASP A 60 6.76 9.46 22.61
N LYS A 61 6.50 8.16 22.48
CA LYS A 61 6.38 7.47 21.21
C LYS A 61 4.91 7.21 20.90
N MET A 62 4.35 8.09 20.06
CA MET A 62 3.04 7.86 19.45
C MET A 62 3.10 6.56 18.64
N GLY A 63 2.53 5.49 19.17
CA GLY A 63 2.47 4.20 18.49
C GLY A 63 1.41 4.27 17.39
N VAL A 64 1.78 4.02 16.14
CA VAL A 64 0.81 3.94 15.04
C VAL A 64 0.67 2.48 14.64
N LYS A 65 -0.55 1.96 14.69
CA LYS A 65 -0.89 0.62 14.20
C LYS A 65 -1.57 0.75 12.85
N ALA A 66 -1.13 -0.03 11.87
CA ALA A 66 -1.69 -0.03 10.53
C ALA A 66 -2.21 -1.42 10.16
N ARG A 67 -3.32 -1.48 9.44
CA ARG A 67 -3.83 -2.70 8.82
C ARG A 67 -4.18 -2.42 7.37
N VAL A 68 -3.95 -3.37 6.48
CA VAL A 68 -4.40 -3.31 5.09
C VAL A 68 -5.52 -4.30 4.85
N GLU A 69 -6.54 -3.84 4.13
CA GLU A 69 -7.68 -4.63 3.70
C GLU A 69 -7.71 -4.73 2.17
N ASP A 70 -7.83 -5.94 1.64
CA ASP A 70 -7.95 -6.17 0.21
C ASP A 70 -9.38 -5.91 -0.27
N THR A 71 -9.57 -4.90 -1.11
CA THR A 71 -10.87 -4.62 -1.77
C THR A 71 -10.78 -4.83 -3.29
N SER A 72 -9.69 -5.43 -3.76
CA SER A 72 -9.37 -5.51 -5.17
C SER A 72 -10.00 -6.70 -5.87
N THR A 73 -10.15 -6.59 -7.19
CA THR A 73 -10.58 -7.71 -8.05
C THR A 73 -9.44 -8.70 -8.32
N ASN A 74 -8.19 -8.21 -8.33
CA ASN A 74 -7.02 -8.99 -8.74
C ASN A 74 -6.15 -9.49 -7.57
N GLY A 75 -6.49 -9.12 -6.35
CA GLY A 75 -5.80 -9.47 -5.12
C GLY A 75 -4.57 -8.60 -4.85
N ILE A 76 -4.27 -8.42 -3.57
CA ILE A 76 -3.00 -7.85 -3.10
C ILE A 76 -2.11 -8.93 -2.49
N ARG A 77 -0.81 -8.66 -2.36
CA ARG A 77 0.14 -9.53 -1.64
C ARG A 77 0.85 -8.77 -0.54
N ILE A 78 1.04 -9.41 0.61
CA ILE A 78 1.89 -8.93 1.71
C ILE A 78 3.09 -9.86 1.80
N ASN A 79 4.30 -9.31 1.67
CA ASN A 79 5.54 -10.09 1.69
C ASN A 79 5.53 -11.27 0.70
N GLY A 80 4.86 -11.10 -0.44
CA GLY A 80 4.68 -12.12 -1.47
C GLY A 80 3.52 -13.10 -1.24
N VAL A 81 2.89 -13.11 -0.07
CA VAL A 81 1.71 -13.95 0.24
C VAL A 81 0.44 -13.23 -0.19
N GLN A 82 -0.42 -13.89 -0.96
CA GLN A 82 -1.66 -13.31 -1.46
C GLN A 82 -2.74 -13.26 -0.37
N LEU A 83 -3.34 -12.09 -0.17
CA LEU A 83 -4.55 -11.92 0.64
C LEU A 83 -5.78 -12.34 -0.16
N LYS A 84 -6.81 -12.82 0.56
CA LYS A 84 -8.14 -13.00 -0.02
C LYS A 84 -8.87 -11.66 -0.08
N ASN A 85 -9.75 -11.49 -1.06
CA ASN A 85 -10.64 -10.34 -1.10
C ASN A 85 -11.46 -10.22 0.19
N GLY A 86 -11.54 -9.02 0.75
CA GLY A 86 -12.17 -8.71 2.05
C GLY A 86 -11.32 -9.08 3.27
N GLN A 87 -10.18 -9.75 3.09
CA GLN A 87 -9.29 -10.07 4.20
C GLN A 87 -8.49 -8.84 4.62
N SER A 88 -8.30 -8.69 5.93
CA SER A 88 -7.39 -7.70 6.51
C SER A 88 -6.11 -8.37 7.04
N HIS A 89 -5.01 -7.63 7.00
CA HIS A 89 -3.73 -8.00 7.58
C HIS A 89 -3.14 -6.82 8.34
N GLU A 90 -2.69 -7.05 9.56
CA GLU A 90 -1.94 -6.06 10.34
C GLU A 90 -0.55 -5.91 9.74
N LEU A 91 -0.09 -4.67 9.58
CA LEU A 91 1.20 -4.37 8.97
C LEU A 91 2.24 -4.11 10.05
N GLU A 92 3.38 -4.77 9.92
CA GLU A 92 4.57 -4.49 10.69
C GLU A 92 5.51 -3.55 9.93
N LEU A 93 6.50 -3.02 10.63
CA LEU A 93 7.57 -2.26 9.96
C LEU A 93 8.27 -3.15 8.93
N GLU A 94 8.65 -2.53 7.81
CA GLU A 94 9.30 -3.20 6.67
C GLU A 94 8.42 -4.16 5.85
N ASP A 95 7.15 -4.35 6.22
CA ASP A 95 6.22 -5.12 5.40
C ASP A 95 6.04 -4.51 4.01
N ILE A 96 6.07 -5.39 3.00
CA ILE A 96 5.92 -5.00 1.60
C ILE A 96 4.52 -5.35 1.12
N VAL A 97 3.69 -4.33 0.98
CA VAL A 97 2.39 -4.43 0.29
C VAL A 97 2.61 -4.31 -1.22
N THR A 98 2.28 -5.36 -1.97
CA THR A 98 2.28 -5.38 -3.42
C THR A 98 0.85 -5.36 -3.94
N LEU A 99 0.46 -4.25 -4.57
CA LEU A 99 -0.88 -4.09 -5.14
C LEU A 99 -1.02 -4.81 -6.48
N LEU A 100 -0.04 -4.64 -7.36
CA LEU A 100 -0.03 -5.24 -8.67
C LEU A 100 1.39 -5.64 -9.02
N ARG A 101 1.55 -6.84 -9.58
CA ARG A 101 2.81 -7.29 -10.18
C ARG A 101 2.61 -7.42 -11.68
N ILE A 102 3.21 -6.50 -12.43
CA ILE A 102 3.21 -6.57 -13.89
C ILE A 102 4.51 -7.22 -14.33
N ARG A 103 4.41 -8.35 -15.04
CA ARG A 103 5.57 -8.98 -15.68
C ARG A 103 5.65 -8.47 -17.12
N ARG A 104 6.71 -7.73 -17.45
CA ARG A 104 6.95 -7.22 -18.80
C ARG A 104 8.35 -7.64 -19.23
N GLY A 105 8.47 -8.84 -19.80
CA GLY A 105 9.80 -9.44 -20.01
C GLY A 105 10.57 -9.56 -18.69
N GLU A 106 11.79 -9.02 -18.63
CA GLU A 106 12.68 -9.04 -17.45
C GLU A 106 12.37 -8.00 -16.36
N VAL A 107 11.40 -7.09 -16.54
CA VAL A 107 11.12 -6.02 -15.56
C VAL A 107 9.82 -6.29 -14.82
N SER A 108 9.91 -6.40 -13.49
CA SER A 108 8.76 -6.53 -12.58
C SER A 108 8.44 -5.18 -11.95
N PHE A 109 7.30 -4.59 -12.28
CA PHE A 109 6.82 -3.42 -11.54
C PHE A 109 6.14 -3.89 -10.26
N VAL A 110 6.66 -3.45 -9.12
CA VAL A 110 6.08 -3.66 -7.80
C VAL A 110 5.81 -2.29 -7.22
N SER A 111 4.54 -1.93 -7.12
CA SER A 111 4.12 -0.83 -6.26
C SER A 111 4.32 -1.27 -4.82
N LYS A 112 5.42 -0.86 -4.20
CA LYS A 112 5.71 -1.08 -2.79
C LYS A 112 5.26 0.14 -2.00
N ILE A 113 4.46 -0.08 -0.97
CA ILE A 113 4.19 0.94 0.04
C ILE A 113 5.14 0.66 1.19
N ALA A 114 6.13 1.52 1.37
CA ALA A 114 6.96 1.50 2.58
C ALA A 114 6.25 2.36 3.62
N LEU A 115 5.78 1.74 4.69
CA LEU A 115 5.15 2.45 5.81
C LEU A 115 6.24 2.95 6.76
N TRP A 116 6.29 4.28 6.93
CA TRP A 116 7.14 4.92 7.92
C TRP A 116 6.27 5.43 9.06
N LEU A 117 6.48 4.88 10.26
CA LEU A 117 5.83 5.29 11.50
C LEU A 117 6.77 6.29 12.18
N HIS A 118 6.59 7.60 11.95
CA HIS A 118 7.30 8.66 12.68
C HIS A 118 6.25 9.60 13.27
#